data_AF-A0A5K1F262-F1
#
_entry.id   AF-A0A5K1F262-F1
#
_cell.length_a   1.000
_cell.length_b   1.000
_cell.length_c   1.000
_cell.angle_alpha   90.00
_cell.angle_beta   90.00
_cell.angle_gamma   90.00
#
_symmetry.space_group_name_H-M   'P 1'
#
loop_
_entity.id
_entity.type
_entity.pdbx_description
1 polymer ?
#
loop_
_entity_poly.entity_id
_entity_poly.type
_entity_poly.pdbx_seq_one_letter_code
_entity_poly.pdbx_strand_id
1 'polypeptide(L)'
;TLIKHGAMQLMVPGNLPIGCISLYLTIFSSRNLSDYDPKIGCLKHYNEFAVYHNSYLLGTLKRLREQHPHARIIYADYYTAAMSFFKNPKKY
;
A
#
# COMPACT_ATOMS: atom_id res chain seq x y z
N THR A 1 -7.05 -10.14 19.10
CA THR A 1 -6.35 -10.26 17.80
C THR A 1 -6.48 -11.68 17.31
N LEU A 2 -6.31 -11.92 16.00
CA LEU A 2 -6.30 -13.28 15.43
C LEU A 2 -5.24 -14.18 16.12
N ILE A 3 -4.11 -13.57 16.51
CA ILE A 3 -3.03 -14.24 17.26
C ILE A 3 -3.53 -14.78 18.61
N LYS A 4 -4.32 -13.99 19.37
CA LYS A 4 -4.93 -14.45 20.64
C LYS A 4 -5.92 -15.61 20.47
N HIS A 5 -6.39 -15.84 19.24
CA HIS A 5 -7.29 -16.95 18.89
C HIS A 5 -6.55 -18.09 18.15
N GLY A 6 -5.22 -18.15 18.25
CA GLY A 6 -4.43 -19.26 17.73
C GLY A 6 -3.85 -19.07 16.32
N ALA A 7 -4.06 -17.93 15.66
CA ALA A 7 -3.42 -17.68 14.37
C ALA A 7 -1.89 -17.54 14.53
N MET A 8 -1.14 -18.45 13.92
CA MET A 8 0.32 -18.48 14.00
C MET A 8 1.03 -17.83 12.82
N GLN A 9 0.34 -17.67 11.68
CA GLN A 9 0.91 -17.07 10.48
C GLN A 9 -0.07 -16.03 9.93
N LEU A 10 0.42 -14.80 9.73
CA LEU A 10 -0.39 -13.69 9.26
C LEU A 10 0.39 -12.95 8.18
N MET A 11 -0.19 -12.86 6.98
CA MET A 11 0.26 -11.94 5.95
C MET A 11 -0.60 -10.68 6.02
N VAL A 12 0.07 -9.53 6.13
CA VAL A 12 -0.58 -8.23 6.21
C VAL A 12 -0.19 -7.42 4.98
N PRO A 13 -1.12 -7.13 4.07
CA PRO A 13 -0.82 -6.32 2.90
C PRO A 13 -0.65 -4.85 3.29
N GLY A 14 0.33 -4.20 2.67
CA GLY A 14 0.37 -2.75 2.59
C GLY A 14 -0.76 -2.22 1.70
N ASN A 15 -1.14 -0.98 1.92
CA ASN A 15 -2.05 -0.27 1.04
C ASN A 15 -1.41 -0.10 -0.35
N LEU A 16 -2.25 -0.22 -1.38
CA LEU A 16 -1.87 -0.08 -2.79
C LEU A 16 -1.53 1.38 -3.13
N PRO A 17 -0.89 1.67 -4.28
CA PRO A 17 -0.81 3.03 -4.79
C PRO A 17 -2.18 3.46 -5.32
N ILE A 18 -3.08 3.81 -4.39
CA ILE A 18 -4.50 4.03 -4.66
C ILE A 18 -4.75 5.18 -5.64
N GLY A 19 -3.82 6.13 -5.77
CA GLY A 19 -3.90 7.19 -6.78
C GLY A 19 -3.77 6.69 -8.22
N CYS A 20 -3.33 5.44 -8.42
CA CYS A 20 -3.24 4.79 -9.73
C CYS A 20 -4.46 3.91 -10.06
N ILE A 21 -5.39 3.71 -9.12
CA ILE A 21 -6.55 2.84 -9.32
C ILE A 21 -7.60 3.56 -10.16
N SER A 22 -8.14 2.89 -11.18
CA SER A 22 -9.12 3.47 -12.12
C SER A 22 -10.31 4.12 -11.41
N LEU A 23 -10.86 3.47 -10.39
CA LEU A 23 -11.96 4.02 -9.60
C LEU A 23 -11.59 5.39 -8.98
N TYR A 24 -10.41 5.51 -8.38
CA TYR A 24 -9.95 6.76 -7.77
C TYR A 24 -9.69 7.84 -8.81
N LEU A 25 -9.09 7.47 -9.95
CA LEU A 25 -8.87 8.38 -11.07
C LEU A 25 -10.18 8.93 -11.64
N THR A 26 -11.25 8.12 -11.65
CA THR A 26 -12.58 8.52 -12.13
C THR A 26 -13.30 9.42 -11.14
N ILE A 27 -13.43 9.01 -9.88
CA ILE A 27 -14.27 9.75 -8.91
C ILE A 27 -13.56 10.96 -8.29
N PHE A 28 -12.22 10.97 -8.27
CA PHE A 28 -11.41 12.07 -7.75
C PHE A 28 -10.60 12.75 -8.84
N SER A 29 -11.09 12.73 -10.08
CA SER A 29 -10.46 13.44 -11.19
C SER A 29 -10.34 14.93 -10.88
N SER A 30 -9.19 15.52 -11.21
CA SER A 30 -8.92 16.95 -11.06
C SER A 30 -8.69 17.59 -12.42
N ARG A 31 -9.10 18.86 -12.56
CA ARG A 31 -8.73 19.67 -13.74
C ARG A 31 -7.30 20.18 -13.66
N ASN A 32 -6.69 20.14 -12.48
CA ASN A 32 -5.33 20.57 -12.28
C ASN A 32 -4.35 19.44 -12.61
N LEU A 33 -3.63 19.58 -13.71
CA LEU A 33 -2.62 18.60 -14.15
C LEU A 33 -1.51 18.41 -13.11
N SER A 34 -1.25 19.41 -12.26
CA SER A 34 -0.24 19.28 -11.20
C SER A 34 -0.61 18.29 -10.11
N ASP A 35 -1.86 17.83 -10.03
CA ASP A 35 -2.29 16.84 -9.04
C ASP A 35 -1.86 15.42 -9.42
N TYR A 36 -1.46 15.23 -10.68
CA TYR A 36 -1.06 13.96 -11.25
C TYR A 36 0.46 13.82 -11.32
N ASP A 37 0.94 12.59 -11.25
CA ASP A 37 2.30 12.25 -11.63
C ASP A 37 2.43 12.34 -13.16
N PRO A 38 3.38 13.12 -13.70
CA PRO A 38 3.48 13.36 -15.14
C PRO A 38 3.93 12.12 -15.94
N LYS A 39 4.52 11.10 -15.29
CA LYS A 39 5.01 9.90 -15.96
C LYS A 39 3.98 8.79 -16.01
N ILE A 40 3.21 8.62 -14.94
CA ILE A 40 2.27 7.49 -14.78
C ILE A 40 0.80 7.91 -14.68
N GLY A 41 0.50 9.20 -14.62
CA GLY A 41 -0.88 9.72 -14.62
C GLY A 41 -1.66 9.41 -13.33
N CYS A 42 -0.98 9.00 -12.26
CA CYS A 42 -1.61 8.71 -10.97
C CYS A 42 -1.80 9.97 -10.13
N LEU A 43 -2.85 10.05 -9.31
CA LEU A 43 -3.04 11.14 -8.36
C LEU A 43 -1.98 11.08 -7.24
N LYS A 44 -1.17 12.13 -7.08
CA LYS A 44 -0.04 12.16 -6.15
C LYS A 44 -0.48 12.07 -4.70
N HIS A 45 -1.45 12.89 -4.30
CA HIS A 45 -1.89 12.98 -2.90
C HIS A 45 -2.39 11.64 -2.34
N TYR A 46 -3.09 10.85 -3.16
CA TYR A 46 -3.58 9.53 -2.77
C TYR A 46 -2.45 8.50 -2.64
N ASN A 47 -1.42 8.59 -3.49
CA ASN A 47 -0.23 7.76 -3.35
C ASN A 47 0.61 8.15 -2.12
N GLU A 48 0.75 9.44 -1.83
CA GLU A 48 1.38 9.95 -0.61
C GLU A 48 0.66 9.44 0.65
N PHE A 49 -0.67 9.47 0.65
CA PHE A 49 -1.48 8.90 1.73
C PHE A 49 -1.21 7.40 1.91
N ALA A 50 -1.13 6.62 0.82
CA ALA A 50 -0.82 5.19 0.91
C ALA A 50 0.58 4.93 1.50
N VAL A 51 1.59 5.71 1.09
CA VAL A 51 2.95 5.63 1.66
C VAL A 51 2.94 5.97 3.15
N TYR A 52 2.24 7.04 3.53
CA TYR A 52 2.11 7.46 4.93
C TYR A 52 1.44 6.35 5.76
N HIS A 53 0.31 5.81 5.31
CA HIS A 53 -0.36 4.68 5.94
C HIS A 53 0.58 3.47 6.11
N ASN A 54 1.30 3.09 5.06
CA ASN A 54 2.20 1.95 5.07
C ASN A 54 3.36 2.11 6.06
N SER A 55 3.86 3.34 6.25
CA SER A 55 4.90 3.62 7.25
C SER A 55 4.42 3.37 8.68
N TYR A 56 3.19 3.82 9.01
CA TYR A 56 2.56 3.55 10.31
C TYR A 56 2.23 2.07 10.49
N LEU A 57 1.77 1.40 9.42
CA LEU A 57 1.51 -0.04 9.43
C LEU A 57 2.79 -0.80 9.75
N LEU A 58 3.90 -0.53 9.08
CA LEU A 58 5.19 -1.18 9.33
C LEU A 58 5.66 -0.98 10.79
N GLY A 59 5.53 0.23 11.33
CA GLY A 59 5.84 0.50 12.74
C GLY A 59 4.97 -0.32 13.69
N THR A 60 3.68 -0.44 13.41
CA THR A 60 2.74 -1.25 14.20
C THR A 60 3.06 -2.75 14.10
N LEU A 61 3.37 -3.25 12.91
CA LEU A 61 3.75 -4.65 12.69
C LEU A 61 5.05 -5.00 13.42
N LYS A 62 6.01 -4.07 13.47
CA LYS A 62 7.24 -4.25 14.27
C LYS A 62 6.90 -4.51 15.75
N ARG A 63 6.10 -3.63 16.36
CA ARG A 63 5.66 -3.77 17.75
C ARG A 63 4.86 -5.07 17.99
N LEU A 64 3.99 -5.45 17.04
CA LEU A 64 3.22 -6.70 17.16
C LEU A 64 4.12 -7.95 17.12
N ARG A 65 5.19 -7.95 16.32
CA ARG A 65 6.17 -9.05 16.29
C ARG A 65 6.90 -9.17 17.63
N GLU A 66 7.25 -8.04 18.25
CA GLU A 66 7.88 -8.01 19.59
C GLU A 66 6.92 -8.54 20.67
N GLN A 67 5.63 -8.22 20.59
CA GLN A 67 4.62 -8.67 21.55
C GLN A 67 4.20 -10.14 21.36
N HIS A 68 4.37 -10.69 20.15
CA HIS A 68 3.93 -12.03 19.80
C HIS A 68 5.04 -12.82 19.08
N PRO A 69 6.15 -13.15 19.76
CA PRO A 69 7.30 -13.82 19.13
C PRO A 69 7.00 -15.22 18.60
N HIS A 70 5.91 -15.86 19.06
CA HIS A 70 5.43 -17.15 18.57
C HIS A 70 4.66 -17.06 17.24
N ALA A 71 4.23 -15.85 16.83
CA ALA A 71 3.46 -15.64 15.61
C ALA A 71 4.35 -15.06 14.49
N ARG A 72 4.28 -15.66 13.30
CA ARG A 72 4.97 -15.17 12.11
C ARG A 72 4.09 -14.16 11.38
N ILE A 73 4.46 -12.88 11.52
CA ILE A 73 3.76 -11.76 10.87
C ILE A 73 4.59 -11.28 9.68
N ILE A 74 4.08 -11.41 8.46
CA ILE A 74 4.74 -11.06 7.21
C ILE A 74 4.07 -9.82 6.64
N TYR A 75 4.87 -8.83 6.22
CA TYR A 75 4.35 -7.69 5.48
C TYR A 75 4.43 -8.00 3.98
N ALA A 76 3.34 -7.79 3.24
CA ALA A 76 3.33 -7.88 1.79
C ALA A 76 3.35 -6.47 1.19
N ASP A 77 4.46 -6.11 0.53
CA ASP A 77 4.64 -4.80 -0.08
C ASP A 77 3.89 -4.65 -1.40
N TYR A 78 2.56 -4.56 -1.27
CA TYR A 78 1.66 -4.37 -2.40
C TYR A 78 1.88 -3.04 -3.10
N TYR A 79 2.32 -2.01 -2.37
CA TYR A 79 2.59 -0.71 -2.95
C TYR A 79 3.65 -0.80 -4.04
N THR A 80 4.83 -1.34 -3.70
CA THR A 80 5.96 -1.45 -4.64
C THR A 80 5.64 -2.43 -5.76
N ALA A 81 5.01 -3.56 -5.44
CA ALA A 81 4.61 -4.55 -6.44
C ALA A 81 3.66 -3.93 -7.49
N ALA A 82 2.57 -3.30 -7.06
CA ALA A 82 1.60 -2.66 -7.93
C ALA A 82 2.20 -1.48 -8.73
N MET A 83 3.03 -0.65 -8.07
CA MET A 83 3.71 0.48 -8.71
C MET A 83 4.60 0.04 -9.89
N SER A 84 5.14 -1.18 -9.85
CA SER A 84 5.97 -1.70 -10.95
C SER A 84 5.18 -1.89 -12.26
N PHE A 85 3.91 -2.27 -12.17
CA PHE A 85 3.01 -2.40 -13.33
C PHE A 85 2.70 -1.02 -13.93
N PHE A 86 2.36 -0.04 -13.09
CA PHE A 86 2.05 1.33 -13.55
C PHE A 86 3.24 2.02 -14.20
N LYS A 87 4.45 1.79 -13.68
CA LYS A 87 5.70 2.35 -14.26
C LYS A 87 6.14 1.66 -15.54
N ASN A 88 5.79 0.39 -15.72
CA ASN A 88 6.28 -0.43 -16.84
C ASN A 88 5.17 -1.29 -17.47
N PRO A 89 4.10 -0.68 -18.02
CA PRO A 89 2.93 -1.43 -18.51
C PRO A 89 3.22 -2.28 -19.75
N LYS A 90 4.38 -2.13 -20.41
CA LYS A 90 4.79 -2.99 -21.54
C LYS A 90 5.56 -4.24 -21.11
N LYS A 91 6.03 -4.28 -19.85
CA LYS A 91 6.83 -5.40 -19.33
C LYS A 91 5.95 -6.55 -18.83
N TYR A 92 4.70 -6.25 -18.49
CA TYR A 92 3.71 -7.16 -17.91
C TYR A 92 2.44 -7.09 -18.76
#